data_AF-A0AAD6LZE2-F1
#
_entry.id   AF-A0AAD6LZE2-F1
#
_cell.length_a   1.000
_cell.length_b   1.000
_cell.length_c   1.000
_cell.angle_alpha   90.00
_cell.angle_beta   90.00
_cell.angle_gamma   90.00
#
_symmetry.space_group_name_H-M   'P 1'
#
loop_
_entity.id
_entity.type
_entity.pdbx_description
1 polymer ?
#
loop_
_entity_poly.entity_id
_entity_poly.type
_entity_poly.pdbx_seq_one_letter_code
_entity_poly.pdbx_strand_id
1 'polypeptide(L)'
;MSHGLQCMTVADKSKLHQSSGNHVNNGVHSNQLNSDNSFLSGIKQRLLSFIFQGIWSEETDKFQRVQCLKKKFYFHFQDYVDLIIWKVQFLDRHHLLIKFGSVDGGLQVSRSADHHASFFAVYNMETTEIVAFYQNSADELYLLFEQFCDHFYAMSRNSSYMNFISSHSNNIHALEQLRSIKYKASSLSQFVKKMLTSLPFSCQSLSPSPYFDQSLFRYDEKLISATDRHRPSTDHPIKFISRRQPHTLKFKIKPGPEAGSLDGRTKKVSSFLFHPFLPLALSIQQTLFLQPSVNIHFRG
;
A
#
# COMPACT_ATOMS: atom_id res chain seq x y z
N MET A 1 3.10 73.56 -20.63
CA MET A 1 3.81 74.32 -21.69
C MET A 1 4.84 73.40 -22.32
N SER A 2 4.55 72.91 -23.54
CA SER A 2 5.34 73.12 -24.77
C SER A 2 6.63 72.27 -24.84
N HIS A 3 6.61 71.12 -25.53
CA HIS A 3 6.83 70.91 -26.98
C HIS A 3 8.32 70.86 -27.42
N GLY A 4 8.65 69.89 -28.27
CA GLY A 4 9.77 69.95 -29.25
C GLY A 4 10.67 68.70 -29.24
N LEU A 5 10.38 67.66 -30.03
CA LEU A 5 10.83 67.38 -31.42
C LEU A 5 12.26 66.80 -31.58
N GLN A 6 12.31 65.48 -31.77
CA GLN A 6 12.92 64.71 -32.89
C GLN A 6 13.86 65.43 -33.88
N CYS A 7 15.03 64.84 -34.21
CA CYS A 7 15.30 64.13 -35.49
C CYS A 7 16.78 63.71 -35.67
N MET A 8 17.01 62.50 -36.22
CA MET A 8 17.98 62.08 -37.29
C MET A 8 19.46 62.53 -37.21
N THR A 9 20.53 61.75 -37.48
CA THR A 9 20.90 60.61 -38.36
C THR A 9 22.37 60.27 -37.99
N VAL A 10 22.98 59.10 -38.20
CA VAL A 10 23.56 58.56 -39.44
C VAL A 10 24.16 57.19 -39.07
N ALA A 11 24.02 56.21 -39.95
CA ALA A 11 24.71 54.92 -39.88
C ALA A 11 25.89 54.90 -40.87
N ASP A 12 27.00 54.24 -40.54
CA ASP A 12 27.81 53.57 -41.56
C ASP A 12 28.60 52.35 -41.06
N LYS A 13 28.84 51.43 -41.99
CA LYS A 13 29.20 50.00 -41.83
C LYS A 13 30.72 49.76 -41.76
N SER A 14 31.16 48.66 -41.10
CA SER A 14 31.72 47.44 -41.76
C SER A 14 32.64 46.55 -40.88
N LYS A 15 32.34 45.22 -40.89
CA LYS A 15 33.21 43.99 -40.89
C LYS A 15 34.27 43.79 -39.78
N LEU A 16 34.59 42.59 -39.25
CA LEU A 16 34.06 41.21 -39.20
C LEU A 16 35.01 40.42 -38.23
N HIS A 17 34.47 39.36 -37.59
CA HIS A 17 35.12 38.12 -37.05
C HIS A 17 35.37 37.91 -35.53
N GLN A 18 34.77 36.78 -35.10
CA GLN A 18 35.14 35.80 -34.03
C GLN A 18 35.04 36.25 -32.56
N SER A 19 34.65 35.42 -31.58
CA SER A 19 33.91 34.16 -31.44
C SER A 19 33.88 33.86 -29.94
N SER A 20 32.86 33.12 -29.47
CA SER A 20 32.82 32.34 -28.23
C SER A 20 32.38 33.03 -26.93
N GLY A 21 31.36 32.41 -26.31
CA GLY A 21 31.38 32.20 -24.85
C GLY A 21 30.27 32.83 -24.01
N ASN A 22 29.07 32.23 -24.05
CA ASN A 22 28.15 32.04 -22.92
C ASN A 22 27.68 33.25 -22.09
N HIS A 23 26.51 33.78 -22.43
CA HIS A 23 25.68 34.56 -21.52
C HIS A 23 24.53 33.68 -21.01
N VAL A 24 24.60 33.27 -19.74
CA VAL A 24 23.43 32.80 -18.99
C VAL A 24 22.66 34.05 -18.61
N ASN A 25 21.43 34.20 -19.12
CA ASN A 25 20.54 35.26 -18.65
C ASN A 25 19.16 34.70 -18.32
N ASN A 26 18.71 35.08 -17.14
CA ASN A 26 17.43 34.74 -16.54
C ASN A 26 16.26 35.04 -17.47
N GLY A 27 15.49 34.01 -17.80
CA GLY A 27 14.15 34.13 -18.35
C GLY A 27 13.15 33.52 -17.40
N VAL A 28 12.58 34.35 -16.52
CA VAL A 28 11.33 34.04 -15.80
C VAL A 28 10.24 33.94 -16.86
N HIS A 29 10.05 32.75 -17.43
CA HIS A 29 8.86 32.43 -18.19
C HIS A 29 7.81 31.93 -17.21
N SER A 30 6.93 32.85 -16.85
CA SER A 30 5.59 32.58 -16.34
C SER A 30 4.90 31.55 -17.24
N ASN A 31 4.94 30.28 -16.85
CA ASN A 31 4.02 29.27 -17.36
C ASN A 31 2.62 29.58 -16.80
N GLN A 32 1.93 30.54 -17.42
CA GLN A 32 0.48 30.52 -17.48
C GLN A 32 0.08 29.30 -18.32
N LEU A 33 0.01 28.14 -17.67
CA LEU A 33 -0.61 26.96 -18.24
C LEU A 33 -2.10 27.26 -18.32
N ASN A 34 -2.60 27.47 -19.55
CA ASN A 34 -4.02 27.39 -19.86
C ASN A 34 -4.56 26.05 -19.32
N SER A 35 -5.25 26.12 -18.18
CA SER A 35 -5.67 24.97 -17.37
C SER A 35 -6.94 24.29 -17.90
N ASP A 36 -7.57 24.82 -18.94
CA ASP A 36 -8.98 24.53 -19.19
C ASP A 36 -9.26 23.40 -20.19
N ASN A 37 -8.24 22.77 -20.81
CA ASN A 37 -8.45 21.64 -21.75
C ASN A 37 -7.22 20.74 -21.92
N SER A 38 -6.55 20.32 -20.84
CA SER A 38 -5.56 19.24 -20.98
C SER A 38 -6.28 17.91 -21.17
N PHE A 39 -6.17 17.31 -22.36
CA PHE A 39 -6.66 15.95 -22.59
C PHE A 39 -6.08 14.99 -21.54
N LEU A 40 -6.95 14.15 -20.96
CA LEU A 40 -6.52 13.09 -20.06
C LEU A 40 -5.58 12.16 -20.83
N SER A 41 -4.38 11.95 -20.30
CA SER A 41 -3.34 11.13 -20.92
C SER A 41 -2.79 10.09 -19.94
N GLY A 42 -2.00 9.15 -20.46
CA GLY A 42 -1.30 8.15 -19.67
C GLY A 42 -2.24 7.16 -18.98
N ILE A 43 -1.99 6.87 -17.71
CA ILE A 43 -2.70 5.80 -16.98
C ILE A 43 -4.19 6.10 -16.77
N LYS A 44 -4.56 7.37 -16.57
CA LYS A 44 -5.97 7.76 -16.39
C LYS A 44 -6.77 7.56 -17.67
N GLN A 45 -6.22 7.96 -18.81
CA GLN A 45 -6.84 7.71 -20.11
C GLN A 45 -7.06 6.22 -20.33
N ARG A 46 -6.02 5.41 -20.12
CA ARG A 46 -6.07 3.95 -20.28
C ARG A 46 -7.11 3.31 -19.36
N LEU A 47 -7.20 3.78 -18.12
CA LEU A 47 -8.22 3.34 -17.18
C LEU A 47 -9.64 3.68 -17.65
N LEU A 48 -9.89 4.92 -18.05
CA LEU A 48 -11.20 5.33 -18.55
C LEU A 48 -11.60 4.57 -19.81
N SER A 49 -10.66 4.35 -20.74
CA SER A 49 -10.87 3.53 -21.92
C SER A 49 -11.23 2.10 -21.55
N PHE A 50 -10.52 1.49 -20.59
CA PHE A 50 -10.82 0.14 -20.10
C PHE A 50 -12.22 0.04 -19.50
N ILE A 51 -12.60 0.97 -18.62
CA ILE A 51 -13.93 0.98 -17.98
C ILE A 51 -15.02 1.14 -19.05
N PHE A 52 -14.84 2.08 -19.98
CA PHE A 52 -15.78 2.31 -21.07
C PHE A 52 -15.95 1.06 -21.95
N GLN A 53 -14.84 0.45 -22.38
CA GLN A 53 -14.85 -0.75 -23.22
C GLN A 53 -15.50 -1.93 -22.51
N GLY A 54 -15.25 -2.10 -21.20
CA GLY A 54 -15.90 -3.11 -20.37
C GLY A 54 -17.41 -2.96 -20.40
N ILE A 55 -17.93 -1.78 -20.04
CA ILE A 55 -19.37 -1.49 -20.02
C ILE A 55 -19.98 -1.58 -21.43
N TRP A 56 -19.26 -1.14 -22.45
CA TRP A 56 -19.70 -1.22 -23.84
C TRP A 56 -19.91 -2.67 -24.29
N SER A 57 -19.06 -3.58 -23.81
CA SER A 57 -19.03 -4.99 -24.19
C SER A 57 -19.98 -5.87 -23.36
N GLU A 58 -20.46 -5.40 -22.21
CA GLU A 58 -21.39 -6.14 -21.34
C GLU A 58 -22.73 -6.43 -22.01
N GLU A 59 -23.23 -5.50 -22.84
CA GLU A 59 -24.58 -5.55 -23.38
C GLU A 59 -24.55 -5.61 -24.91
N THR A 60 -25.45 -6.42 -25.49
CA THR A 60 -25.60 -6.57 -26.94
C THR A 60 -26.61 -5.59 -27.51
N ASP A 61 -27.69 -5.32 -26.78
CA ASP A 61 -28.73 -4.38 -27.19
C ASP A 61 -28.24 -2.92 -27.16
N LYS A 62 -28.52 -2.17 -28.22
CA LYS A 62 -28.04 -0.80 -28.37
C LYS A 62 -28.65 0.14 -27.34
N PHE A 63 -29.94 0.00 -27.04
CA PHE A 63 -30.61 0.88 -26.10
C PHE A 63 -30.13 0.63 -24.67
N GLN A 64 -30.09 -0.63 -24.25
CA GLN A 64 -29.59 -1.02 -22.93
C GLN A 64 -28.11 -0.64 -22.75
N ARG A 65 -27.26 -0.83 -23.77
CA ARG A 65 -25.85 -0.39 -23.72
C ARG A 65 -25.70 1.11 -23.43
N VAL A 66 -26.47 1.95 -24.11
CA VAL A 66 -26.45 3.41 -23.86
C VAL A 66 -26.93 3.75 -22.46
N GLN A 67 -27.94 3.05 -21.94
CA GLN A 67 -28.41 3.22 -20.57
C GLN A 67 -27.36 2.79 -19.54
N CYS A 68 -26.68 1.67 -19.76
CA CYS A 68 -25.58 1.19 -18.91
C CYS A 68 -24.43 2.20 -18.88
N LEU A 69 -24.00 2.72 -20.04
CA LEU A 69 -22.97 3.76 -20.09
C LEU A 69 -23.38 5.04 -19.34
N LYS A 70 -24.63 5.49 -19.51
CA LYS A 70 -25.13 6.68 -18.78
C LYS A 70 -25.05 6.47 -17.27
N LYS A 71 -25.51 5.33 -16.78
CA LYS A 71 -25.60 5.02 -15.34
C LYS A 71 -24.26 4.68 -14.69
N LYS A 72 -23.41 3.89 -15.38
CA LYS A 72 -22.18 3.34 -14.80
C LYS A 72 -20.93 4.17 -15.14
N PHE A 73 -20.86 4.77 -16.33
CA PHE A 73 -19.67 5.50 -16.79
C PHE A 73 -19.86 7.02 -16.71
N TYR A 74 -20.82 7.59 -17.44
CA TYR A 74 -20.95 9.05 -17.54
C TYR A 74 -21.38 9.70 -16.23
N PHE A 75 -22.26 9.05 -15.47
CA PHE A 75 -22.66 9.53 -14.14
C PHE A 75 -21.47 9.63 -13.17
N HIS A 76 -20.51 8.70 -13.26
CA HIS A 76 -19.32 8.64 -12.40
C HIS A 76 -18.05 9.17 -13.08
N PHE A 77 -18.19 9.84 -14.24
CA PHE A 77 -17.02 10.19 -15.05
C PHE A 77 -16.04 11.07 -14.29
N GLN A 78 -16.55 12.12 -13.62
CA GLN A 78 -15.71 13.02 -12.84
C GLN A 78 -15.05 12.30 -11.66
N ASP A 79 -15.80 11.41 -10.97
CA ASP A 79 -15.25 10.59 -9.89
C ASP A 79 -14.03 9.78 -10.36
N TYR A 80 -14.09 9.19 -11.55
CA TYR A 80 -12.97 8.44 -12.13
C TYR A 80 -11.81 9.34 -12.55
N VAL A 81 -12.09 10.53 -13.08
CA VAL A 81 -11.06 11.52 -13.46
C VAL A 81 -10.30 11.99 -12.22
N ASP A 82 -10.98 12.16 -11.10
CA ASP A 82 -10.40 12.70 -9.86
C ASP A 82 -9.68 11.64 -9.02
N LEU A 83 -9.73 10.37 -9.42
CA LEU A 83 -8.94 9.32 -8.78
C LEU A 83 -7.45 9.65 -8.80
N ILE A 84 -6.81 9.47 -7.65
CA ILE A 84 -5.36 9.55 -7.50
C ILE A 84 -4.80 8.18 -7.12
N ILE A 85 -3.56 7.93 -7.51
CA ILE A 85 -2.84 6.73 -7.10
C ILE A 85 -2.48 6.89 -5.61
N TRP A 86 -3.03 6.03 -4.76
CA TRP A 86 -2.66 5.96 -3.34
C TRP A 86 -1.43 5.10 -3.11
N LYS A 87 -1.34 3.97 -3.82
CA LYS A 87 -0.22 3.03 -3.65
C LYS A 87 -0.10 2.11 -4.86
N VAL A 88 1.12 1.62 -5.10
CA VAL A 88 1.45 0.66 -6.16
C VAL A 88 2.30 -0.46 -5.57
N GLN A 89 2.12 -1.69 -6.05
CA GLN A 89 3.06 -2.80 -5.85
C GLN A 89 3.22 -3.61 -7.13
N PHE A 90 4.31 -4.36 -7.22
CA PHE A 90 4.46 -5.42 -8.22
C PHE A 90 3.64 -6.64 -7.80
N LEU A 91 2.94 -7.26 -8.76
CA LEU A 91 2.42 -8.62 -8.63
C LEU A 91 3.41 -9.63 -9.19
N ASP A 92 4.05 -9.27 -10.30
CA ASP A 92 5.12 -10.03 -10.94
C ASP A 92 6.03 -9.07 -11.74
N ARG A 93 6.86 -9.62 -12.63
CA ARG A 93 7.79 -8.85 -13.48
C ARG A 93 7.12 -7.91 -14.47
N HIS A 94 5.84 -8.13 -14.80
CA HIS A 94 5.10 -7.48 -15.87
C HIS A 94 3.89 -6.69 -15.37
N HIS A 95 3.34 -7.06 -14.21
CA HIS A 95 2.08 -6.51 -13.70
C HIS A 95 2.27 -5.70 -12.42
N LEU A 96 1.64 -4.52 -12.40
CA LEU A 96 1.46 -3.69 -11.22
C LEU A 96 0.04 -3.82 -10.70
N LEU A 97 -0.11 -3.91 -9.38
CA LEU A 97 -1.36 -3.63 -8.69
C LEU A 97 -1.35 -2.18 -8.21
N ILE A 98 -2.24 -1.37 -8.77
CA ILE A 98 -2.38 0.05 -8.47
C ILE A 98 -3.66 0.26 -7.67
N LYS A 99 -3.56 0.89 -6.51
CA LYS A 99 -4.73 1.33 -5.74
C LYS A 99 -5.00 2.80 -6.01
N PHE A 100 -6.21 3.05 -6.48
CA PHE A 100 -6.76 4.38 -6.68
C PHE A 100 -7.74 4.73 -5.57
N GLY A 101 -7.80 6.01 -5.23
CA GLY A 101 -8.86 6.53 -4.38
C GLY A 101 -9.02 8.03 -4.54
N SER A 102 -9.98 8.61 -3.82
CA SER A 102 -10.22 10.05 -3.84
C SER A 102 -9.02 10.83 -3.28
N VAL A 103 -8.85 12.07 -3.76
CA VAL A 103 -7.87 13.05 -3.27
C VAL A 103 -7.96 13.21 -1.75
N ASP A 104 -9.18 13.30 -1.22
CA ASP A 104 -9.42 13.56 0.21
C ASP A 104 -9.09 12.36 1.11
N GLY A 105 -9.10 11.15 0.56
CA GLY A 105 -8.86 9.92 1.32
C GLY A 105 -7.37 9.56 1.47
N GLY A 106 -6.48 10.13 0.65
CA GLY A 106 -5.04 9.83 0.69
C GLY A 106 -4.28 10.51 1.84
N LEU A 107 -4.76 11.67 2.30
CA LEU A 107 -4.10 12.48 3.34
C LEU A 107 -4.57 12.13 4.76
N GLN A 108 -5.70 11.45 4.88
CA GLN A 108 -6.27 11.09 6.17
C GLN A 108 -5.83 9.69 6.60
N VAL A 109 -4.87 9.64 7.54
CA VAL A 109 -4.73 8.53 8.50
C VAL A 109 -5.92 8.55 9.48
N SER A 110 -7.14 8.69 8.96
CA SER A 110 -8.37 8.82 9.73
C SER A 110 -8.99 7.44 9.93
N ARG A 111 -9.55 7.23 11.11
CA ARG A 111 -10.31 6.02 11.50
C ARG A 111 -11.60 5.83 10.68
N SER A 112 -11.87 6.69 9.70
CA SER A 112 -13.07 6.72 8.85
C SER A 112 -12.78 6.45 7.35
N ALA A 113 -11.59 5.96 6.99
CA ALA A 113 -11.23 5.62 5.61
C ALA A 113 -12.12 4.53 4.95
N ASP A 114 -13.02 3.89 5.70
CA ASP A 114 -13.96 2.86 5.22
C ASP A 114 -15.09 3.41 4.34
N HIS A 115 -15.31 4.73 4.31
CA HIS A 115 -16.42 5.35 3.59
C HIS A 115 -16.08 5.83 2.18
N HIS A 116 -14.81 5.99 1.84
CA HIS A 116 -14.42 6.41 0.49
C HIS A 116 -14.26 5.18 -0.42
N ALA A 117 -14.89 5.24 -1.59
CA ALA A 117 -14.67 4.25 -2.63
C ALA A 117 -13.19 4.27 -3.02
N SER A 118 -12.54 3.10 -2.97
CA SER A 118 -11.22 2.90 -3.53
C SER A 118 -11.29 1.75 -4.53
N PHE A 119 -10.39 1.80 -5.50
CA PHE A 119 -10.36 0.87 -6.61
C PHE A 119 -8.97 0.28 -6.77
N PHE A 120 -8.90 -0.90 -7.34
CA PHE A 120 -7.68 -1.59 -7.69
C PHE A 120 -7.64 -1.78 -9.20
N ALA A 121 -6.53 -1.47 -9.83
CA ALA A 121 -6.29 -1.80 -11.22
C ALA A 121 -5.06 -2.70 -11.34
N VAL A 122 -5.12 -3.67 -12.24
CA VAL A 122 -3.95 -4.43 -12.68
C VAL A 122 -3.45 -3.80 -13.98
N TYR A 123 -2.22 -3.31 -13.98
CA TYR A 123 -1.59 -2.66 -15.13
C TYR A 123 -0.44 -3.51 -15.65
N ASN A 124 -0.47 -3.82 -16.95
CA ASN A 124 0.63 -4.48 -17.62
C ASN A 124 1.64 -3.41 -18.10
N MET A 125 2.87 -3.50 -17.62
CA MET A 125 3.94 -2.53 -17.91
C MET A 125 4.51 -2.68 -19.32
N GLU A 126 4.43 -3.88 -19.92
CA GLU A 126 4.94 -4.19 -21.25
C GLU A 126 3.96 -3.75 -22.34
N THR A 127 2.70 -4.17 -22.26
CA THR A 127 1.66 -3.77 -23.23
C THR A 127 1.12 -2.38 -22.96
N THR A 128 1.39 -1.82 -21.77
CA THR A 128 0.86 -0.54 -21.28
C THR A 128 -0.66 -0.55 -21.10
N GLU A 129 -1.28 -1.69 -20.85
CA GLU A 129 -2.75 -1.82 -20.76
C GLU A 129 -3.23 -2.04 -19.32
N ILE A 130 -4.47 -1.63 -19.06
CA ILE A 130 -5.19 -2.05 -17.85
C ILE A 130 -5.80 -3.42 -18.16
N VAL A 131 -5.49 -4.40 -17.32
CA VAL A 131 -5.93 -5.80 -17.47
C VAL A 131 -7.21 -6.05 -16.67
N ALA A 132 -7.32 -5.43 -15.50
CA ALA A 132 -8.47 -5.60 -14.62
C ALA A 132 -8.70 -4.33 -13.79
N PHE A 133 -9.95 -4.10 -13.39
CA PHE A 133 -10.36 -3.00 -12.53
C PHE A 133 -11.44 -3.45 -11.55
N TYR A 134 -11.18 -3.26 -10.25
CA TYR A 134 -12.01 -3.76 -9.16
C TYR A 134 -12.32 -2.66 -8.15
N GLN A 135 -13.52 -2.68 -7.58
CA GLN A 135 -13.80 -1.91 -6.36
C GLN A 135 -13.18 -2.61 -5.14
N ASN A 136 -12.86 -1.87 -4.07
CA ASN A 136 -12.29 -2.41 -2.83
C ASN A 136 -13.19 -3.38 -2.04
N SER A 137 -14.41 -3.62 -2.50
CA SER A 137 -15.34 -4.63 -1.98
C SER A 137 -15.65 -5.74 -2.99
N ALA A 138 -14.86 -5.87 -4.06
CA ALA A 138 -15.09 -6.89 -5.08
C ALA A 138 -14.74 -8.28 -4.54
N ASP A 139 -15.73 -9.17 -4.51
CA ASP A 139 -15.55 -10.56 -4.07
C ASP A 139 -14.55 -11.31 -4.95
N GLU A 140 -14.53 -11.04 -6.26
CA GLU A 140 -13.58 -11.66 -7.21
C GLU A 140 -12.12 -11.38 -6.83
N LEU A 141 -11.78 -10.11 -6.56
CA LEU A 141 -10.44 -9.73 -6.11
C LEU A 141 -10.09 -10.39 -4.76
N TYR A 142 -11.06 -10.50 -3.86
CA TYR A 142 -10.85 -11.21 -2.60
C TYR A 142 -10.59 -12.70 -2.81
N LEU A 143 -11.31 -13.38 -3.71
CA LEU A 143 -11.08 -14.80 -4.01
C LEU A 143 -9.69 -15.02 -4.58
N LEU A 144 -9.24 -14.15 -5.50
CA LEU A 144 -7.87 -14.17 -6.02
C LEU A 144 -6.85 -13.95 -4.90
N PHE A 145 -7.10 -12.98 -4.01
CA PHE A 145 -6.23 -12.72 -2.87
C PHE A 145 -6.17 -13.91 -1.90
N GLU A 146 -7.33 -14.51 -1.54
CA GLU A 146 -7.43 -15.66 -0.64
C GLU A 146 -6.62 -16.85 -1.17
N GLN A 147 -6.73 -17.13 -2.47
CA GLN A 147 -6.08 -18.25 -3.14
C GLN A 147 -4.59 -18.01 -3.43
N PHE A 148 -4.21 -16.80 -3.82
CA PHE A 148 -2.87 -16.47 -4.33
C PHE A 148 -2.11 -15.45 -3.49
N CYS A 149 -2.41 -15.34 -2.19
CA CYS A 149 -1.86 -14.36 -1.25
C CYS A 149 -0.34 -14.15 -1.37
N ASP A 150 0.44 -15.23 -1.49
CA ASP A 150 1.90 -15.16 -1.57
C ASP A 150 2.40 -14.32 -2.77
N HIS A 151 1.65 -14.27 -3.87
CA HIS A 151 2.00 -13.46 -5.04
C HIS A 151 1.90 -11.96 -4.75
N PHE A 152 1.05 -11.55 -3.80
CA PHE A 152 0.93 -10.15 -3.39
C PHE A 152 2.10 -9.68 -2.53
N TYR A 153 2.83 -10.59 -1.89
CA TYR A 153 4.03 -10.26 -1.09
C TYR A 153 5.32 -10.25 -1.91
N ALA A 154 5.26 -10.58 -3.20
CA ALA A 154 6.41 -10.69 -4.10
C ALA A 154 7.58 -11.48 -3.49
N MET A 155 7.27 -12.57 -2.77
CA MET A 155 8.27 -13.40 -2.11
C MET A 155 9.23 -13.99 -3.14
N SER A 156 10.53 -13.70 -3.01
CA SER A 156 11.53 -14.35 -3.86
C SER A 156 11.57 -15.84 -3.52
N ARG A 157 11.19 -16.71 -4.47
CA ARG A 157 11.24 -18.17 -4.31
C ARG A 157 12.66 -18.73 -4.11
N ASN A 158 13.68 -17.89 -4.27
CA ASN A 158 15.08 -18.30 -4.31
C ASN A 158 15.76 -18.34 -2.93
N SER A 159 15.06 -17.95 -1.86
CA SER A 159 15.64 -17.93 -0.52
C SER A 159 14.92 -18.85 0.45
N SER A 160 15.67 -19.79 1.04
CA SER A 160 15.16 -20.77 2.01
C SER A 160 14.59 -20.13 3.28
N TYR A 161 15.07 -18.95 3.68
CA TYR A 161 14.56 -18.28 4.88
C TYR A 161 13.17 -17.64 4.66
N MET A 162 12.78 -17.35 3.43
CA MET A 162 11.44 -16.81 3.14
C MET A 162 10.32 -17.85 3.31
N ASN A 163 10.66 -19.13 3.39
CA ASN A 163 9.69 -20.23 3.56
C ASN A 163 8.97 -20.20 4.92
N PHE A 164 9.48 -19.45 5.90
CA PHE A 164 8.85 -19.32 7.21
C PHE A 164 7.71 -18.28 7.23
N ILE A 165 7.55 -17.50 6.17
CA ILE A 165 6.44 -16.56 6.05
C ILE A 165 5.14 -17.35 5.86
N SER A 166 4.32 -17.37 6.92
CA SER A 166 3.00 -17.99 6.88
C SER A 166 1.96 -17.04 6.30
N SER A 167 1.20 -17.54 5.34
CA SER A 167 0.03 -16.89 4.73
C SER A 167 -1.13 -17.89 4.66
N HIS A 168 -2.34 -17.41 4.38
CA HIS A 168 -3.48 -18.31 4.18
C HIS A 168 -3.41 -19.12 2.88
N SER A 169 -2.52 -18.79 1.93
CA SER A 169 -2.30 -19.61 0.74
C SER A 169 -1.28 -20.73 0.94
N ASN A 170 -0.36 -20.60 1.91
CA ASN A 170 0.72 -21.58 2.14
C ASN A 170 0.66 -22.31 3.49
N ASN A 171 -0.17 -21.87 4.44
CA ASN A 171 -0.22 -22.42 5.78
C ASN A 171 -1.66 -22.74 6.21
N ILE A 172 -1.92 -24.01 6.54
CA ILE A 172 -3.24 -24.49 6.95
C ILE A 172 -3.76 -23.81 8.22
N HIS A 173 -2.89 -23.49 9.18
CA HIS A 173 -3.28 -22.83 10.42
C HIS A 173 -3.67 -21.36 10.20
N ALA A 174 -2.94 -20.67 9.33
CA ALA A 174 -3.29 -19.32 8.92
C ALA A 174 -4.62 -19.30 8.16
N LEU A 175 -4.84 -20.28 7.29
CA LEU A 175 -6.10 -20.46 6.56
C LEU A 175 -7.28 -20.76 7.49
N GLU A 176 -7.12 -21.66 8.46
CA GLU A 176 -8.14 -21.96 9.47
C GLU A 176 -8.49 -20.73 10.31
N GLN A 177 -7.49 -19.94 10.69
CA GLN A 177 -7.71 -18.70 11.41
C GLN A 177 -8.49 -17.68 10.56
N LEU A 178 -8.12 -17.50 9.30
CA LEU A 178 -8.84 -16.65 8.36
C LEU A 178 -10.30 -17.09 8.22
N ARG A 179 -10.53 -18.39 8.01
CA ARG A 179 -11.88 -18.97 7.94
C ARG A 179 -12.66 -18.71 9.22
N SER A 180 -12.06 -18.88 10.39
CA SER A 180 -12.72 -18.57 11.68
C SER A 180 -13.14 -17.11 11.78
N ILE A 181 -12.28 -16.17 11.32
CA ILE A 181 -12.62 -14.74 11.28
C ILE A 181 -13.77 -14.49 10.30
N LYS A 182 -13.72 -15.10 9.11
CA LYS A 182 -14.75 -15.00 8.08
C LYS A 182 -16.11 -15.50 8.58
N TYR A 183 -16.15 -16.66 9.23
CA TYR A 183 -17.39 -17.23 9.81
C TYR A 183 -17.97 -16.37 10.94
N LYS A 184 -17.13 -15.64 11.67
CA LYS A 184 -17.56 -14.73 12.76
C LYS A 184 -17.92 -13.33 12.25
N ALA A 185 -17.70 -13.03 10.96
CA ALA A 185 -17.99 -11.73 10.41
C ALA A 185 -19.51 -11.56 10.24
N SER A 186 -20.03 -10.40 10.66
CA SER A 186 -21.45 -10.06 10.50
C SER A 186 -21.83 -9.71 9.06
N SER A 187 -20.85 -9.28 8.25
CA SER A 187 -21.04 -8.90 6.85
C SER A 187 -19.84 -9.34 6.03
N LEU A 188 -20.10 -10.10 4.96
CA LEU A 188 -19.07 -10.53 4.02
C LEU A 188 -18.42 -9.32 3.32
N SER A 189 -19.22 -8.35 2.90
CA SER A 189 -18.71 -7.14 2.23
C SER A 189 -17.74 -6.35 3.13
N GLN A 190 -18.08 -6.17 4.42
CA GLN A 190 -17.19 -5.49 5.36
C GLN A 190 -15.92 -6.30 5.64
N PHE A 191 -16.04 -7.63 5.71
CA PHE A 191 -14.90 -8.52 5.83
C PHE A 191 -13.97 -8.41 4.61
N VAL A 192 -14.51 -8.46 3.39
CA VAL A 192 -13.75 -8.31 2.13
C VAL A 192 -13.04 -6.97 2.10
N LYS A 193 -13.75 -5.86 2.38
CA LYS A 193 -13.14 -4.53 2.47
C LYS A 193 -11.97 -4.53 3.45
N LYS A 194 -12.18 -5.03 4.67
CA LYS A 194 -11.13 -5.09 5.70
C LYS A 194 -9.91 -5.89 5.25
N MET A 195 -10.10 -7.01 4.56
CA MET A 195 -9.00 -7.83 4.06
C MET A 195 -8.23 -7.10 2.94
N LEU A 196 -8.94 -6.54 1.97
CA LEU A 196 -8.36 -5.84 0.82
C LEU A 196 -7.77 -4.47 1.18
N THR A 197 -8.15 -3.86 2.30
CA THR A 197 -7.55 -2.60 2.79
C THR A 197 -6.03 -2.70 2.96
N SER A 198 -5.51 -3.89 3.27
CA SER A 198 -4.08 -4.14 3.42
C SER A 198 -3.30 -4.07 2.10
N LEU A 199 -3.98 -4.26 0.96
CA LEU A 199 -3.39 -4.13 -0.35
C LEU A 199 -3.32 -2.66 -0.79
N PRO A 200 -2.28 -2.28 -1.54
CA PRO A 200 -1.01 -3.01 -1.74
C PRO A 200 -0.20 -3.16 -0.44
N PHE A 201 0.53 -4.26 -0.26
CA PHE A 201 1.44 -4.45 0.86
C PHE A 201 2.66 -3.52 0.78
N SER A 202 3.25 -3.23 1.93
CA SER A 202 4.53 -2.56 2.00
C SER A 202 5.66 -3.58 1.90
N CYS A 203 6.73 -3.25 1.16
CA CYS A 203 7.93 -4.07 1.10
C CYS A 203 8.50 -4.29 2.50
N GLN A 204 9.11 -5.46 2.75
CA GLN A 204 9.77 -5.82 4.02
C GLN A 204 8.87 -5.76 5.26
N SER A 205 7.54 -5.72 5.07
CA SER A 205 6.59 -5.66 6.18
C SER A 205 6.41 -6.98 6.93
N LEU A 206 7.00 -8.08 6.45
CA LEU A 206 6.90 -9.39 7.07
C LEU A 206 8.27 -9.89 7.51
N SER A 207 8.35 -10.36 8.76
CA SER A 207 9.51 -11.05 9.30
C SER A 207 9.55 -12.50 8.78
N PRO A 208 10.62 -12.92 8.10
CA PRO A 208 10.80 -14.29 7.65
C PRO A 208 11.39 -15.19 8.74
N SER A 209 11.18 -14.86 10.02
CA SER A 209 11.75 -15.62 11.12
C SER A 209 10.96 -16.90 11.38
N PRO A 210 11.61 -18.05 11.61
CA PRO A 210 10.94 -19.32 11.95
C PRO A 210 10.11 -19.22 13.23
N TYR A 211 10.37 -18.24 14.09
CA TYR A 211 9.56 -18.01 15.29
C TYR A 211 8.12 -17.58 14.98
N PHE A 212 7.86 -17.04 13.78
CA PHE A 212 6.53 -16.67 13.31
C PHE A 212 5.89 -17.68 12.36
N ASP A 213 6.54 -18.81 12.10
CA ASP A 213 5.92 -19.90 11.34
C ASP A 213 4.79 -20.52 12.17
N GLN A 214 3.57 -20.37 11.68
CA GLN A 214 2.37 -20.86 12.37
C GLN A 214 2.27 -22.40 12.39
N SER A 215 3.07 -23.09 11.59
CA SER A 215 3.26 -24.56 11.63
C SER A 215 4.13 -25.00 12.80
N LEU A 216 5.02 -24.12 13.29
CA LEU A 216 5.94 -24.43 14.38
C LEU A 216 5.35 -24.01 15.72
N PHE A 217 4.80 -22.80 15.80
CA PHE A 217 4.37 -22.19 17.05
C PHE A 217 2.94 -21.64 16.99
N ARG A 218 2.25 -21.77 18.11
CA ARG A 218 1.04 -21.02 18.43
C ARG A 218 1.41 -19.89 19.40
N TYR A 219 1.03 -18.67 19.05
CA TYR A 219 1.21 -17.46 19.85
C TYR A 219 -0.03 -16.56 19.70
N ASP A 220 -0.13 -15.50 20.52
CA ASP A 220 -1.23 -14.52 20.42
C ASP A 220 -0.89 -13.43 19.41
N GLU A 221 -1.54 -13.50 18.23
CA GLU A 221 -1.32 -12.55 17.14
C GLU A 221 -1.69 -11.09 17.46
N LYS A 222 -2.52 -10.87 18.49
CA LYS A 222 -2.86 -9.51 18.94
C LYS A 222 -1.68 -8.83 19.63
N LEU A 223 -0.81 -9.63 20.26
CA LEU A 223 0.35 -9.17 21.01
C LEU A 223 1.62 -9.17 20.16
N ILE A 224 1.76 -10.14 19.25
CA ILE A 224 2.95 -10.29 18.40
C ILE A 224 2.61 -10.94 17.06
N SER A 225 3.25 -10.53 15.97
CA SER A 225 2.96 -11.05 14.63
C SER A 225 4.17 -10.94 13.71
N ALA A 226 4.20 -11.72 12.63
CA ALA A 226 5.20 -11.57 11.57
C ALA A 226 5.19 -10.17 10.93
N THR A 227 4.04 -9.48 10.91
CA THR A 227 3.97 -8.13 10.35
C THR A 227 4.72 -7.13 11.25
N ASP A 228 5.60 -6.33 10.65
CA ASP A 228 6.30 -5.24 11.32
C ASP A 228 5.34 -4.09 11.64
N ARG A 229 4.68 -4.21 12.79
CA ARG A 229 3.72 -3.24 13.30
C ARG A 229 3.85 -3.12 14.80
N HIS A 230 3.72 -1.88 15.26
CA HIS A 230 3.51 -1.52 16.65
C HIS A 230 2.27 -2.22 17.23
N ARG A 231 2.43 -2.85 18.40
CA ARG A 231 1.37 -3.53 19.14
C ARG A 231 1.19 -2.90 20.52
N PRO A 232 0.00 -2.97 21.13
CA PRO A 232 -0.16 -2.63 22.55
C PRO A 232 0.83 -3.46 23.38
N SER A 233 1.58 -2.79 24.26
CA SER A 233 2.47 -3.50 25.17
C SER A 233 1.67 -4.30 26.19
N THR A 234 2.24 -5.42 26.61
CA THR A 234 1.71 -6.30 27.66
C THR A 234 2.76 -6.47 28.76
N ASP A 235 2.34 -6.49 30.01
CA ASP A 235 3.23 -6.84 31.12
C ASP A 235 3.37 -8.36 31.27
N HIS A 236 2.43 -9.12 30.71
CA HIS A 236 2.47 -10.57 30.76
C HIS A 236 3.36 -11.16 29.66
N PRO A 237 4.14 -12.22 29.96
CA PRO A 237 4.97 -12.89 28.97
C PRO A 237 4.15 -13.45 27.80
N ILE A 238 4.58 -13.17 26.58
CA ILE A 238 4.01 -13.70 25.35
C ILE A 238 4.52 -15.13 25.17
N LYS A 239 3.61 -16.10 25.14
CA LYS A 239 3.95 -17.54 25.11
C LYS A 239 4.00 -18.06 23.67
N PHE A 240 5.06 -18.80 23.36
CA PHE A 240 5.18 -19.57 22.12
C PHE A 240 5.05 -21.06 22.44
N ILE A 241 3.92 -21.63 22.05
CA ILE A 241 3.54 -23.03 22.33
C ILE A 241 3.82 -23.86 21.08
N SER A 242 4.42 -25.03 21.24
CA SER A 242 4.67 -25.96 20.13
C SER A 242 3.35 -26.40 19.48
N ARG A 243 3.28 -26.37 18.15
CA ARG A 243 2.17 -27.00 17.41
C ARG A 243 2.29 -28.52 17.36
N ARG A 244 3.51 -29.05 17.22
CA ARG A 244 3.77 -30.51 17.17
C ARG A 244 3.41 -31.22 18.48
N GLN A 245 3.60 -30.55 19.61
CA GLN A 245 3.28 -31.08 20.95
C GLN A 245 2.36 -30.07 21.63
N PRO A 246 1.03 -30.23 21.47
CA PRO A 246 0.06 -29.35 22.10
C PRO A 246 0.34 -29.19 23.59
N HIS A 247 0.13 -27.98 24.13
CA HIS A 247 0.40 -27.62 25.53
C HIS A 247 1.88 -27.56 25.95
N THR A 248 2.83 -27.86 25.05
CA THR A 248 4.25 -27.69 25.35
C THR A 248 4.70 -26.25 25.10
N LEU A 249 4.90 -25.48 26.17
CA LEU A 249 5.53 -24.15 26.09
C LEU A 249 6.99 -24.30 25.65
N LYS A 250 7.37 -23.67 24.53
CA LYS A 250 8.76 -23.72 24.02
C LYS A 250 9.59 -22.56 24.54
N PHE A 251 9.03 -21.36 24.55
CA PHE A 251 9.66 -20.17 25.12
C PHE A 251 8.63 -19.07 25.37
N LYS A 252 9.04 -18.01 26.07
CA LYS A 252 8.24 -16.82 26.32
C LYS A 252 9.07 -15.57 26.06
N ILE A 253 8.45 -14.52 25.53
CA ILE A 253 9.04 -13.19 25.37
C ILE A 253 8.42 -12.27 26.40
N LYS A 254 9.25 -11.63 27.22
CA LYS A 254 8.81 -10.59 28.16
C LYS A 254 9.17 -9.22 27.57
N PRO A 255 8.22 -8.47 27.00
CA PRO A 255 8.55 -7.15 26.47
C PRO A 255 8.82 -6.13 27.59
N GLY A 256 8.20 -6.27 28.76
CA GLY A 256 8.30 -5.34 29.88
C GLY A 256 9.56 -5.49 30.75
N PRO A 257 9.89 -4.47 31.56
CA PRO A 257 11.00 -4.54 32.51
C PRO A 257 10.80 -5.69 33.50
N GLU A 258 11.89 -6.37 33.88
CA GLU A 258 11.86 -7.53 34.80
C GLU A 258 11.21 -7.22 36.16
N ALA A 259 11.24 -5.95 36.59
CA ALA A 259 10.65 -5.48 37.85
C ALA A 259 9.14 -5.16 37.78
N GLY A 260 8.50 -5.31 36.61
CA GLY A 260 7.12 -4.89 36.40
C GLY A 260 6.95 -3.37 36.29
N SER A 261 5.88 -2.93 35.62
CA SER A 261 5.55 -1.51 35.52
C SER A 261 4.80 -1.07 36.78
N LEU A 262 5.42 -0.24 37.62
CA LEU A 262 4.75 0.40 38.76
C LEU A 262 3.63 1.35 38.33
N ASP A 263 3.71 1.86 37.10
CA ASP A 263 2.77 2.82 36.57
C ASP A 263 1.97 2.20 35.40
N GLY A 264 0.78 1.71 35.71
CA GLY A 264 -0.16 1.12 34.74
C GLY A 264 -0.91 2.15 33.90
N ARG A 265 -0.62 3.44 34.05
CA ARG A 265 -1.38 4.54 33.43
C ARG A 265 -0.82 5.00 32.07
N THR A 266 0.44 4.70 31.75
CA THR A 266 1.03 5.10 30.47
C THR A 266 0.78 4.04 29.40
N LYS A 267 0.11 4.43 28.31
CA LYS A 267 -0.04 3.58 27.12
C LYS A 267 1.34 3.32 26.51
N LYS A 268 1.78 2.07 26.57
CA LYS A 268 3.04 1.60 25.98
C LYS A 268 2.77 0.82 24.72
N VAL A 269 3.65 0.97 23.75
CA VAL A 269 3.62 0.27 22.47
C VAL A 269 4.89 -0.57 22.35
N SER A 270 4.75 -1.79 21.87
CA SER A 270 5.87 -2.71 21.65
C SER A 270 6.02 -3.02 20.16
N SER A 271 7.26 -3.08 19.70
CA SER A 271 7.66 -3.65 18.42
C SER A 271 8.61 -4.81 18.65
N PHE A 272 8.62 -5.76 17.72
CA PHE A 272 9.42 -6.97 17.85
C PHE A 272 10.17 -7.24 16.55
N LEU A 273 11.47 -7.45 16.67
CA LEU A 273 12.34 -7.80 15.55
C LEU A 273 12.96 -9.15 15.84
N PHE A 274 12.59 -10.15 15.04
CA PHE A 274 13.17 -11.48 15.16
C PHE A 274 14.19 -11.68 14.06
N HIS A 275 15.34 -12.23 14.44
CA HIS A 275 16.36 -12.59 13.48
C HIS A 275 15.83 -13.73 12.58
N PRO A 276 16.12 -13.72 11.27
CA PRO A 276 15.65 -14.76 10.35
C PRO A 276 16.23 -16.17 10.59
N PHE A 277 17.31 -16.32 11.36
CA PHE A 277 18.01 -17.61 11.51
C PHE A 277 18.73 -17.76 12.85
N LEU A 278 19.28 -16.68 13.42
CA LEU A 278 19.85 -16.72 14.76
C LEU A 278 18.74 -16.82 15.80
N PRO A 279 19.00 -17.44 16.96
CA PRO A 279 18.04 -17.53 18.05
C PRO A 279 17.98 -16.22 18.86
N LEU A 280 17.75 -15.12 18.15
CA LEU A 280 17.82 -13.75 18.63
C LEU A 280 16.52 -13.01 18.29
N ALA A 281 15.97 -12.31 19.27
CA ALA A 281 14.88 -11.37 19.08
C ALA A 281 15.10 -10.10 19.89
N LEU A 282 14.59 -8.98 19.39
CA LEU A 282 14.56 -7.70 20.09
C LEU A 282 13.11 -7.35 20.37
N SER A 283 12.83 -6.88 21.58
CA SER A 283 11.58 -6.19 21.89
C SER A 283 11.89 -4.75 22.23
N ILE A 284 11.24 -3.82 21.53
CA ILE A 284 11.42 -2.38 21.71
C ILE A 284 10.12 -1.85 22.29
N GLN A 285 10.15 -1.28 23.48
CA GLN A 285 8.99 -0.60 24.06
C GLN A 285 9.16 0.90 23.95
N GLN A 286 8.09 1.56 23.51
CA GLN A 286 8.01 3.00 23.37
C GLN A 286 6.90 3.53 24.28
N THR A 287 7.20 4.64 24.96
CA THR A 287 6.26 5.39 25.79
C THR A 287 6.35 6.86 25.36
N LEU A 288 5.23 7.59 25.37
CA LEU A 288 5.18 8.97 24.85
C LEU A 288 6.19 9.94 25.49
N PHE A 289 6.56 9.71 26.76
CA PHE A 289 7.34 10.65 27.55
C PHE A 289 8.66 10.07 28.09
N LEU A 290 8.97 8.80 27.76
CA LEU A 290 10.16 8.11 28.26
C LEU A 290 11.00 7.59 27.10
N GLN A 291 12.31 7.46 27.34
CA GLN A 291 13.23 6.86 26.39
C GLN A 291 12.79 5.41 26.08
N PRO A 292 12.90 4.96 24.80
CA PRO A 292 12.56 3.60 24.45
C PRO A 292 13.44 2.60 25.20
N SER A 293 12.84 1.54 25.72
CA SER A 293 13.57 0.39 26.28
C SER A 293 13.72 -0.68 25.20
N VAL A 294 14.90 -1.28 25.15
CA VAL A 294 15.21 -2.37 24.22
C VAL A 294 15.66 -3.57 25.02
N ASN A 295 14.93 -4.69 24.89
CA ASN A 295 15.32 -5.95 25.50
C ASN A 295 15.80 -6.92 24.41
N ILE A 296 16.93 -7.56 24.68
CA ILE A 296 17.54 -8.56 23.81
C ILE A 296 17.17 -9.94 24.37
N HIS A 297 16.52 -10.75 23.54
CA HIS A 297 16.09 -12.11 23.86
C HIS A 297 16.99 -13.06 23.08
N PHE A 298 17.76 -13.88 23.79
CA PHE A 298 18.58 -14.92 23.20
C PHE A 298 18.10 -16.28 23.69
N ARG A 299 17.95 -17.24 22.77
CA ARG A 299 17.60 -18.62 23.09
C ARG A 299 18.84 -19.50 22.93
N GLY A 300 19.44 -19.86 24.05
CA GLY A 300 20.49 -20.91 24.14
C GLY A 300 19.93 -22.32 24.06
#